data_AF-A0A423WWK7-F1
#
_entry.id   AF-A0A423WWK7-F1
#
_cell.length_a   1.000
_cell.length_b   1.000
_cell.length_c   1.000
_cell.angle_alpha   90.00
_cell.angle_beta   90.00
_cell.angle_gamma   90.00
#
_symmetry.space_group_name_H-M   'P 1'
#
loop_
_entity.id
_entity.type
_entity.pdbx_description
1 polymer ?
#
loop_
_entity_poly.entity_id
_entity_poly.type
_entity_poly.pdbx_seq_one_letter_code
_entity_poly.pdbx_strand_id
1 'polypeptide(L)'
;MPRSQIIVIGAGVIGLSCALELQQSAGHNDKDSNVDITILARDFPTPFALIDPKTQINYTSPWGGAHNRWVPPTGEAAHEARDHRLALATFRRMRDLRASNPESGVTFVRGVEYLEAPGPEYEALVGGGGGGGDGGGGEGSAGELGIEGFRVLGGDELPDDGVRLGFEYDTWCVNPMVYCSFLLNRFVFRGGRILRREIRDPKEVFEMRDLGGPVKMVINASGTGFGDPKSFIIRGQTCLVANLCDATVTRQYADGTWTFSVPRNFEGGTIIGGTKEPDNWDSEPSLEVRERLCRNFVATYPSIADESGSVTVLKDVVGRRPARHGGARLEREEVAPGKTVVHAYGLGGRGYELSWGVAETVASLVAEAGLTKARI
;
A
#
# COMPACT_ATOMS: atom_id res chain seq x y z
N MET A 1 -31.13 -22.69 6.70
CA MET A 1 -29.86 -23.05 7.38
C MET A 1 -29.16 -21.75 7.77
N PRO A 2 -28.37 -21.70 8.86
CA PRO A 2 -27.56 -20.52 9.16
C PRO A 2 -26.61 -20.22 8.00
N ARG A 3 -26.46 -18.93 7.65
CA ARG A 3 -25.53 -18.48 6.62
C ARG A 3 -24.10 -18.84 7.02
N SER A 4 -23.29 -19.30 6.08
CA SER A 4 -21.88 -19.60 6.34
C SER A 4 -21.08 -18.32 6.50
N GLN A 5 -19.98 -18.35 7.24
CA GLN A 5 -19.14 -17.17 7.48
C GLN A 5 -17.82 -17.26 6.70
N ILE A 6 -17.45 -16.15 6.07
CA ILE A 6 -16.07 -15.86 5.66
C ILE A 6 -15.54 -14.78 6.60
N ILE A 7 -14.42 -15.08 7.26
CA ILE A 7 -13.80 -14.15 8.22
C ILE A 7 -12.55 -13.55 7.63
N VAL A 8 -12.48 -12.23 7.54
CA VAL A 8 -11.27 -11.51 7.15
C VAL A 8 -10.54 -11.07 8.42
N ILE A 9 -9.34 -11.59 8.63
CA ILE A 9 -8.48 -11.22 9.74
C ILE A 9 -7.69 -9.97 9.36
N GLY A 10 -7.83 -8.92 10.18
CA GLY A 10 -7.12 -7.65 10.04
C GLY A 10 -7.95 -6.58 9.34
N ALA A 11 -7.92 -5.36 9.88
CA ALA A 11 -8.58 -4.19 9.31
C ALA A 11 -7.55 -3.16 8.78
N GLY A 12 -6.42 -3.65 8.28
CA GLY A 12 -5.49 -2.85 7.48
C GLY A 12 -5.99 -2.72 6.04
N VAL A 13 -5.26 -1.98 5.20
CA VAL A 13 -5.66 -1.73 3.80
C VAL A 13 -5.97 -3.01 3.02
N ILE A 14 -5.19 -4.08 3.25
CA ILE A 14 -5.41 -5.38 2.59
C ILE A 14 -6.71 -6.03 3.06
N GLY A 15 -6.90 -6.16 4.38
CA GLY A 15 -8.12 -6.76 4.92
C GLY A 15 -9.39 -6.00 4.53
N LEU A 16 -9.35 -4.67 4.57
CA LEU A 16 -10.47 -3.81 4.15
C LEU A 16 -10.78 -3.97 2.65
N SER A 17 -9.75 -4.00 1.80
CA SER A 17 -9.93 -4.19 0.34
C SER A 17 -10.47 -5.58 0.03
N CYS A 18 -9.90 -6.64 0.64
CA CYS A 18 -10.40 -8.01 0.50
C CYS A 18 -11.85 -8.14 0.95
N ALA A 19 -12.22 -7.58 2.11
CA ALA A 19 -13.59 -7.67 2.62
C ALA A 19 -14.60 -7.01 1.67
N LEU A 20 -14.26 -5.86 1.11
CA LEU A 20 -15.09 -5.16 0.12
C LEU A 20 -15.17 -5.90 -1.21
N GLU A 21 -14.06 -6.44 -1.72
CA GLU A 21 -14.06 -7.21 -2.97
C GLU A 21 -14.88 -8.49 -2.84
N LEU A 22 -14.78 -9.16 -1.68
CA LEU A 22 -15.59 -10.32 -1.36
C LEU A 22 -17.08 -9.99 -1.28
N GLN A 23 -17.48 -8.84 -0.69
CA GLN A 23 -18.88 -8.42 -0.70
C GLN A 23 -19.38 -8.22 -2.14
N GLN A 24 -18.58 -7.60 -2.99
CA GLN A 24 -18.94 -7.38 -4.39
C GLN A 24 -19.07 -8.70 -5.16
N SER A 25 -18.13 -9.62 -4.97
CA SER A 25 -18.08 -10.91 -5.69
C SER A 25 -19.11 -11.92 -5.16
N ALA A 26 -19.42 -11.88 -3.87
CA ALA A 26 -20.45 -12.72 -3.25
C ALA A 26 -21.87 -12.24 -3.55
N GLY A 27 -22.04 -11.17 -4.33
CA GLY A 27 -23.35 -10.73 -4.81
C GLY A 27 -24.15 -9.92 -3.81
N HIS A 28 -23.62 -9.52 -2.64
CA HIS A 28 -24.11 -8.44 -1.76
C HIS A 28 -25.58 -8.57 -1.27
N ASN A 29 -26.47 -8.29 -2.23
CA ASN A 29 -27.92 -8.25 -2.17
C ASN A 29 -28.60 -9.43 -2.91
N ASP A 30 -27.82 -10.37 -3.42
CA ASP A 30 -28.33 -11.62 -3.97
C ASP A 30 -28.91 -12.41 -2.80
N LYS A 31 -30.25 -12.48 -2.72
CA LYS A 31 -30.95 -13.24 -1.68
C LYS A 31 -30.54 -14.73 -1.70
N ASP A 32 -29.93 -15.17 -2.79
CA ASP A 32 -29.43 -16.53 -2.98
C ASP A 32 -27.97 -16.72 -2.52
N SER A 33 -27.23 -15.65 -2.19
CA SER A 33 -25.93 -15.76 -1.52
C SER A 33 -26.14 -16.32 -0.11
N ASN A 34 -25.42 -17.38 0.26
CA ASN A 34 -25.54 -18.05 1.56
C ASN A 34 -24.34 -17.79 2.48
N VAL A 35 -23.64 -16.66 2.27
CA VAL A 35 -22.40 -16.32 2.98
C VAL A 35 -22.48 -14.91 3.56
N ASP A 36 -22.02 -14.75 4.79
CA ASP A 36 -21.75 -13.46 5.41
C ASP A 36 -20.25 -13.22 5.52
N ILE A 37 -19.85 -11.95 5.43
CA ILE A 37 -18.46 -11.53 5.56
C ILE A 37 -18.32 -10.73 6.85
N THR A 38 -17.37 -11.13 7.68
CA THR A 38 -17.04 -10.45 8.94
C THR A 38 -15.56 -10.07 8.96
N ILE A 39 -15.24 -8.82 9.32
CA ILE A 39 -13.87 -8.41 9.64
C ILE A 39 -13.62 -8.66 11.13
N LEU A 40 -12.61 -9.45 11.45
CA LEU A 40 -12.12 -9.68 12.80
C LEU A 40 -10.74 -9.04 12.94
N ALA A 41 -10.59 -8.05 13.81
CA ALA A 41 -9.32 -7.36 13.98
C ALA A 41 -9.13 -6.83 15.40
N ARG A 42 -7.89 -6.74 15.87
CA ARG A 42 -7.54 -6.05 17.11
C ARG A 42 -7.64 -4.52 16.94
N ASP A 43 -7.03 -4.04 15.86
CA ASP A 43 -6.94 -2.64 15.50
C ASP A 43 -7.86 -2.32 14.31
N PHE A 44 -8.44 -1.12 14.33
CA PHE A 44 -9.32 -0.59 13.27
C PHE A 44 -8.86 0.81 12.89
N PRO A 45 -9.26 1.30 11.70
CA PRO A 45 -9.05 2.68 11.29
C PRO A 45 -9.54 3.66 12.37
N THR A 46 -8.65 4.57 12.76
CA THR A 46 -8.84 5.57 13.82
C THR A 46 -8.08 6.83 13.39
N PRO A 47 -8.53 8.06 13.67
CA PRO A 47 -7.79 9.28 13.31
C PRO A 47 -6.32 9.26 13.79
N PHE A 48 -5.40 9.81 12.98
CA PHE A 48 -3.95 9.75 13.23
C PHE A 48 -3.51 10.29 14.61
N ALA A 49 -4.20 11.32 15.10
CA ALA A 49 -3.94 11.93 16.40
C ALA A 49 -4.30 11.03 17.60
N LEU A 50 -5.15 10.03 17.38
CA LEU A 50 -5.66 9.13 18.42
C LEU A 50 -5.00 7.74 18.38
N ILE A 51 -4.10 7.49 17.43
CA ILE A 51 -3.37 6.22 17.36
C ILE A 51 -2.21 6.28 18.33
N ASP A 52 -2.12 5.28 19.21
CA ASP A 52 -0.97 5.08 20.07
C ASP A 52 0.17 4.41 19.28
N PRO A 53 1.26 5.14 18.95
CA PRO A 53 2.34 4.61 18.14
C PRO A 53 3.09 3.47 18.82
N LYS A 54 3.01 3.30 20.15
CA LYS A 54 3.72 2.23 20.85
C LYS A 54 2.95 0.93 20.82
N THR A 55 1.68 0.95 21.19
CA THR A 55 0.85 -0.27 21.21
C THR A 55 0.36 -0.69 19.83
N GLN A 56 0.25 0.25 18.88
CA GLN A 56 -0.27 0.00 17.53
C GLN A 56 0.79 0.07 16.43
N ILE A 57 2.10 0.04 16.75
CA ILE A 57 3.19 0.10 15.76
C ILE A 57 3.07 -0.97 14.65
N ASN A 58 2.52 -2.14 15.00
CA ASN A 58 2.33 -3.27 14.09
C ASN A 58 0.98 -3.23 13.34
N TYR A 59 0.11 -2.26 13.63
CA TYR A 59 -1.03 -1.93 12.76
C TYR A 59 -0.53 -0.93 11.72
N THR A 60 -0.05 -1.42 10.59
CA THR A 60 0.92 -0.69 9.76
C THR A 60 0.33 0.31 8.77
N SER A 61 -0.96 0.15 8.41
CA SER A 61 -1.62 0.97 7.41
C SER A 61 -1.60 2.48 7.74
N PRO A 62 -1.87 2.93 8.97
CA PRO A 62 -1.79 4.35 9.35
C PRO A 62 -0.41 5.01 9.21
N TRP A 63 0.68 4.23 9.23
CA TRP A 63 2.05 4.74 9.21
C TRP A 63 2.58 5.00 7.80
N GLY A 64 1.87 4.53 6.77
CA GLY A 64 2.25 4.72 5.37
C GLY A 64 2.18 6.18 4.93
N GLY A 65 2.79 6.48 3.78
CA GLY A 65 2.61 7.76 3.08
C GLY A 65 1.13 8.04 2.81
N ALA A 66 0.48 7.37 1.86
CA ALA A 66 0.96 6.33 0.95
C ALA A 66 0.67 6.73 -0.52
N HIS A 67 1.44 6.23 -1.47
CA HIS A 67 1.26 6.48 -2.90
C HIS A 67 1.42 5.21 -3.73
N ASN A 68 1.06 5.29 -5.00
CA ASN A 68 1.53 4.35 -6.00
C ASN A 68 2.88 4.83 -6.55
N ARG A 69 3.90 4.00 -6.38
CA ARG A 69 5.19 4.21 -7.04
C ARG A 69 5.47 3.02 -7.93
N TRP A 70 5.68 3.27 -9.22
CA TRP A 70 6.04 2.17 -10.12
C TRP A 70 7.42 1.63 -9.76
N VAL A 71 7.47 0.33 -9.49
CA VAL A 71 8.71 -0.43 -9.29
C VAL A 71 8.84 -1.36 -10.50
N PRO A 72 9.63 -0.99 -11.52
CA PRO A 72 9.80 -1.81 -12.71
C PRO A 72 10.36 -3.18 -12.32
N PRO A 73 9.83 -4.29 -12.88
CA PRO A 73 10.41 -5.61 -12.66
C PRO A 73 11.86 -5.67 -13.18
N THR A 74 12.77 -6.18 -12.36
CA THR A 74 14.16 -6.43 -12.75
C THR A 74 14.29 -7.73 -13.57
N GLY A 75 13.33 -8.65 -13.38
CA GLY A 75 13.36 -9.98 -13.97
C GLY A 75 14.13 -11.00 -13.12
N GLU A 76 14.71 -10.58 -12.00
CA GLU A 76 15.47 -11.46 -11.09
C GLU A 76 14.55 -12.35 -10.25
N ALA A 77 13.36 -11.85 -9.90
CA ALA A 77 12.44 -12.58 -9.04
C ALA A 77 11.03 -12.69 -9.64
N ALA A 78 10.50 -13.92 -9.69
CA ALA A 78 9.19 -14.22 -10.28
C ALA A 78 8.02 -13.43 -9.67
N HIS A 79 8.14 -12.99 -8.41
CA HIS A 79 7.09 -12.22 -7.75
C HIS A 79 7.00 -10.77 -8.26
N GLU A 80 8.04 -10.22 -8.89
CA GLU A 80 8.03 -8.83 -9.37
C GLU A 80 7.00 -8.62 -10.49
N ALA A 81 6.98 -9.51 -11.48
CA ALA A 81 6.00 -9.47 -12.56
C ALA A 81 4.56 -9.68 -12.05
N ARG A 82 4.38 -10.51 -11.01
CA ARG A 82 3.10 -10.63 -10.32
C ARG A 82 2.73 -9.31 -9.65
N ASP A 83 3.63 -8.74 -8.86
CA ASP A 83 3.35 -7.53 -8.09
C ASP A 83 3.10 -6.32 -9.00
N HIS A 84 3.77 -6.22 -10.16
CA HIS A 84 3.47 -5.21 -11.18
C HIS A 84 2.03 -5.32 -11.71
N ARG A 85 1.56 -6.54 -12.01
CA ARG A 85 0.15 -6.76 -12.42
C ARG A 85 -0.83 -6.38 -11.33
N LEU A 86 -0.52 -6.69 -10.07
CA LEU A 86 -1.34 -6.30 -8.91
C LEU A 86 -1.37 -4.77 -8.73
N ALA A 87 -0.25 -4.10 -8.99
CA ALA A 87 -0.15 -2.64 -8.98
C ALA A 87 -1.01 -1.99 -10.07
N LEU A 88 -0.96 -2.50 -11.30
CA LEU A 88 -1.81 -2.04 -12.40
C LEU A 88 -3.30 -2.20 -12.10
N ALA A 89 -3.71 -3.36 -11.56
CA ALA A 89 -5.09 -3.58 -11.14
C ALA A 89 -5.52 -2.58 -10.06
N THR A 90 -4.64 -2.33 -9.09
CA THR A 90 -4.90 -1.38 -8.02
C THR A 90 -4.98 0.06 -8.53
N PHE A 91 -4.09 0.47 -9.43
CA PHE A 91 -4.10 1.78 -10.05
C PHE A 91 -5.43 2.08 -10.74
N ARG A 92 -5.90 1.15 -11.58
CA ARG A 92 -7.20 1.26 -12.26
C ARG A 92 -8.34 1.36 -11.26
N ARG A 93 -8.33 0.51 -10.22
CA ARG A 93 -9.37 0.53 -9.18
C ARG A 93 -9.38 1.84 -8.41
N MET A 94 -8.22 2.38 -8.06
CA MET A 94 -8.11 3.67 -7.35
C MET A 94 -8.62 4.82 -8.22
N ARG A 95 -8.39 4.78 -9.54
CA ARG A 95 -8.93 5.75 -10.50
C ARG A 95 -10.46 5.74 -10.51
N ASP A 96 -11.05 4.56 -10.65
CA ASP A 96 -12.51 4.40 -10.65
C ASP A 96 -13.14 4.81 -9.31
N LEU A 97 -12.46 4.47 -8.20
CA LEU A 97 -12.91 4.79 -6.86
C LEU A 97 -12.90 6.30 -6.61
N ARG A 98 -11.81 6.99 -6.99
CA ARG A 98 -11.72 8.45 -6.91
C ARG A 98 -12.76 9.15 -7.79
N ALA A 99 -12.95 8.67 -9.02
CA ALA A 99 -13.91 9.27 -9.95
C ALA A 99 -15.36 9.22 -9.41
N SER A 100 -15.71 8.12 -8.72
CA SER A 100 -17.06 7.92 -8.18
C SER A 100 -17.22 8.34 -6.71
N ASN A 101 -16.12 8.52 -5.96
CA ASN A 101 -16.12 8.81 -4.53
C ASN A 101 -14.95 9.77 -4.22
N PRO A 102 -15.09 11.08 -4.52
CA PRO A 102 -14.04 12.07 -4.26
C PRO A 102 -13.67 12.17 -2.78
N GLU A 103 -14.55 11.77 -1.87
CA GLU A 103 -14.34 11.70 -0.42
C GLU A 103 -13.48 10.51 0.05
N SER A 104 -13.08 9.61 -0.85
CA SER A 104 -12.30 8.41 -0.54
C SER A 104 -10.91 8.70 0.05
N GLY A 105 -10.41 9.93 -0.04
CA GLY A 105 -9.07 10.28 0.42
C GLY A 105 -7.96 9.94 -0.58
N VAL A 106 -8.31 9.47 -1.78
CA VAL A 106 -7.38 9.26 -2.91
C VAL A 106 -7.21 10.56 -3.66
N THR A 107 -5.99 10.94 -4.05
CA THR A 107 -5.71 12.08 -4.94
C THR A 107 -4.79 11.67 -6.06
N PHE A 108 -5.19 11.94 -7.30
CA PHE A 108 -4.34 11.78 -8.47
C PHE A 108 -3.44 13.00 -8.62
N VAL A 109 -2.14 12.75 -8.79
CA VAL A 109 -1.07 13.74 -8.87
C VAL A 109 0.01 13.22 -9.84
N ARG A 110 0.99 14.06 -10.13
CA ARG A 110 2.22 13.61 -10.78
C ARG A 110 3.10 12.86 -9.79
N GLY A 111 3.70 11.77 -10.26
CA GLY A 111 4.85 11.13 -9.63
C GLY A 111 6.11 11.62 -10.32
N VAL A 112 7.12 12.01 -9.56
CA VAL A 112 8.43 12.49 -10.06
C VAL A 112 9.52 11.63 -9.43
N GLU A 113 10.43 11.12 -10.27
CA GLU A 113 11.54 10.28 -9.87
C GLU A 113 12.86 10.91 -10.31
N TYR A 114 13.81 10.97 -9.39
CA TYR A 114 15.18 11.41 -9.63
C TYR A 114 16.15 10.28 -9.23
N LEU A 115 16.98 9.84 -10.16
CA LEU A 115 17.89 8.72 -9.97
C LEU A 115 19.33 9.17 -10.22
N GLU A 116 20.20 9.05 -9.22
CA GLU A 116 21.63 9.33 -9.37
C GLU A 116 22.38 8.18 -10.06
N ALA A 117 21.97 6.94 -9.77
CA ALA A 117 22.52 5.72 -10.34
C ALA A 117 21.38 4.77 -10.80
N PRO A 118 20.69 5.07 -11.92
CA PRO A 118 19.57 4.26 -12.39
C PRO A 118 20.01 2.83 -12.73
N GLY A 119 19.24 1.84 -12.27
CA GLY A 119 19.39 0.44 -12.67
C GLY A 119 18.89 0.18 -14.10
N PRO A 120 19.25 -0.96 -14.72
CA PRO A 120 18.84 -1.31 -16.08
C PRO A 120 17.33 -1.27 -16.29
N GLU A 121 16.55 -1.61 -15.28
CA GLU A 121 15.09 -1.58 -15.30
C GLU A 121 14.51 -0.18 -15.41
N TYR A 122 15.19 0.84 -14.87
CA TYR A 122 14.83 2.25 -15.02
C TYR A 122 15.35 2.83 -16.34
N GLU A 123 16.55 2.44 -16.77
CA GLU A 123 17.07 2.82 -18.09
C GLU A 123 16.20 2.26 -19.24
N ALA A 124 15.63 1.07 -19.05
CA ALA A 124 14.69 0.47 -19.99
C ALA A 124 13.38 1.27 -20.11
N LEU A 125 12.90 1.92 -19.04
CA LEU A 125 11.67 2.74 -19.09
C LEU A 125 11.75 3.86 -20.12
N VAL A 126 12.93 4.49 -20.22
CA VAL A 126 13.16 5.62 -21.12
C VAL A 126 13.65 5.21 -22.51
N GLY A 127 14.11 3.96 -22.64
CA GLY A 127 14.54 3.37 -23.90
C GLY A 127 15.92 3.88 -24.34
N GLY A 128 17.00 3.37 -23.73
CA GLY A 128 18.38 3.33 -24.27
C GLY A 128 19.10 4.63 -24.69
N GLY A 129 18.38 5.75 -24.84
CA GLY A 129 18.88 7.06 -25.26
C GLY A 129 19.03 7.99 -24.07
N GLY A 130 19.83 7.57 -23.07
CA GLY A 130 20.28 8.48 -22.02
C GLY A 130 21.22 9.52 -22.62
N GLY A 131 20.74 10.75 -22.77
CA GLY A 131 21.61 11.93 -22.94
C GLY A 131 21.36 12.73 -24.21
N GLY A 132 20.57 13.80 -24.07
CA GLY A 132 20.59 14.96 -24.96
C GLY A 132 19.48 14.98 -26.02
N GLY A 133 18.52 15.88 -25.83
CA GLY A 133 17.64 16.35 -26.90
C GLY A 133 16.16 16.19 -26.60
N ASP A 134 15.56 17.31 -26.21
CA ASP A 134 14.18 17.72 -26.49
C ASP A 134 13.06 16.72 -26.13
N GLY A 135 12.73 16.61 -24.84
CA GLY A 135 11.37 16.52 -24.29
C GLY A 135 10.34 15.55 -24.90
N GLY A 136 10.75 14.58 -25.72
CA GLY A 136 9.89 13.63 -26.42
C GLY A 136 9.87 12.29 -25.70
N GLY A 137 8.67 11.82 -25.35
CA GLY A 137 8.47 10.51 -24.70
C GLY A 137 9.12 9.37 -25.49
N GLY A 138 10.15 8.76 -24.91
CA GLY A 138 10.90 7.68 -25.53
C GLY A 138 10.07 6.40 -25.69
N GLU A 139 10.37 5.62 -26.74
CA GLU A 139 9.87 4.27 -27.03
C GLU A 139 10.37 3.20 -26.02
N GLY A 140 10.51 3.57 -24.74
CA GLY A 140 10.94 2.66 -23.69
C GLY A 140 9.80 1.79 -23.15
N SER A 141 10.12 0.90 -22.20
CA SER A 141 9.19 -0.09 -21.66
C SER A 141 8.07 0.51 -20.79
N ALA A 142 8.07 1.83 -20.52
CA ALA A 142 7.06 2.48 -19.69
C ALA A 142 5.62 2.25 -20.21
N GLY A 143 5.42 2.38 -21.52
CA GLY A 143 4.11 2.13 -22.15
C GLY A 143 3.69 0.66 -22.07
N GLU A 144 4.62 -0.27 -22.29
CA GLU A 144 4.39 -1.72 -22.19
C GLU A 144 4.04 -2.13 -20.75
N LEU A 145 4.65 -1.46 -19.78
CA LEU A 145 4.36 -1.63 -18.36
C LEU A 145 3.07 -0.92 -17.93
N GLY A 146 2.38 -0.21 -18.82
CA GLY A 146 1.12 0.47 -18.53
C GLY A 146 1.27 1.71 -17.64
N ILE A 147 2.46 2.34 -17.65
CA ILE A 147 2.71 3.59 -16.93
C ILE A 147 2.11 4.74 -17.75
N GLU A 148 1.05 5.33 -17.22
CA GLU A 148 0.33 6.42 -17.87
C GLU A 148 1.03 7.77 -17.65
N GLY A 149 0.91 8.67 -18.62
CA GLY A 149 1.46 10.04 -18.53
C GLY A 149 2.98 10.10 -18.35
N PHE A 150 3.73 9.11 -18.83
CA PHE A 150 5.18 9.04 -18.67
C PHE A 150 5.91 10.09 -19.52
N ARG A 151 6.85 10.83 -18.92
CA ARG A 151 7.69 11.82 -19.59
C ARG A 151 9.07 11.89 -18.94
N VAL A 152 10.12 11.92 -19.76
CA VAL A 152 11.50 12.13 -19.30
C VAL A 152 11.72 13.63 -19.05
N LEU A 153 12.39 13.96 -17.95
CA LEU A 153 12.70 15.34 -17.59
C LEU A 153 13.95 15.84 -18.32
N GLY A 154 13.93 17.09 -18.76
CA GLY A 154 15.09 17.80 -19.29
C GLY A 154 16.13 18.10 -18.20
N GLY A 155 17.36 18.43 -18.60
CA GLY A 155 18.44 18.72 -17.65
C GLY A 155 18.16 19.94 -16.76
N ASP A 156 17.43 20.92 -17.27
CA ASP A 156 16.96 22.12 -16.56
C ASP A 156 15.79 21.84 -15.60
N GLU A 157 15.14 20.68 -15.72
CA GLU A 157 14.10 20.20 -14.80
C GLU A 157 14.67 19.32 -13.67
N LEU A 158 15.96 19.01 -13.68
CA LEU A 158 16.63 18.23 -12.63
C LEU A 158 17.00 19.14 -11.45
N PRO A 159 17.00 18.61 -10.20
CA PRO A 159 17.30 19.43 -9.02
C PRO A 159 18.77 19.85 -8.93
N ASP A 160 19.69 19.04 -9.46
CA ASP A 160 21.13 19.28 -9.50
C ASP A 160 21.84 18.30 -10.46
N ASP A 161 23.13 18.55 -10.73
CA ASP A 161 23.98 17.73 -11.61
C ASP A 161 24.27 16.32 -11.07
N GLY A 162 23.85 15.99 -9.84
CA GLY A 162 24.00 14.66 -9.27
C GLY A 162 22.97 13.66 -9.81
N VAL A 163 21.83 14.14 -10.32
CA VAL A 163 20.77 13.31 -10.87
C VAL A 163 21.09 12.95 -12.33
N ARG A 164 21.20 11.65 -12.62
CA ARG A 164 21.48 11.15 -13.97
C ARG A 164 20.22 10.92 -14.80
N LEU A 165 19.12 10.55 -14.15
CA LEU A 165 17.86 10.27 -14.82
C LEU A 165 16.70 10.85 -14.01
N GLY A 166 15.90 11.71 -14.65
CA GLY A 166 14.65 12.22 -14.12
C GLY A 166 13.48 11.86 -15.02
N PHE A 167 12.35 11.46 -14.44
CA PHE A 167 11.11 11.26 -15.19
C PHE A 167 9.89 11.48 -14.30
N GLU A 168 8.73 11.67 -14.94
CA GLU A 168 7.44 11.84 -14.29
C GLU A 168 6.36 10.94 -14.90
N TYR A 169 5.33 10.59 -14.13
CA TYR A 169 4.20 9.75 -14.56
C TYR A 169 2.92 10.05 -13.77
N ASP A 170 1.76 9.61 -14.28
CA ASP A 170 0.49 9.80 -13.59
C ASP A 170 0.39 8.80 -12.45
N THR A 171 0.08 9.30 -11.26
CA THR A 171 -0.03 8.47 -10.07
C THR A 171 -1.09 8.97 -9.10
N TRP A 172 -1.21 8.28 -7.97
CA TRP A 172 -2.04 8.70 -6.87
C TRP A 172 -1.30 8.62 -5.54
N CYS A 173 -1.72 9.47 -4.61
CA CYS A 173 -1.46 9.37 -3.19
C CYS A 173 -2.79 9.19 -2.43
N VAL A 174 -2.71 8.73 -1.18
CA VAL A 174 -3.86 8.62 -0.29
C VAL A 174 -3.57 9.24 1.06
N ASN A 175 -4.59 9.82 1.69
CA ASN A 175 -4.62 9.98 3.14
C ASN A 175 -5.01 8.62 3.76
N PRO A 176 -4.08 7.89 4.42
CA PRO A 176 -4.35 6.55 4.96
C PRO A 176 -5.55 6.51 5.91
N MET A 177 -5.78 7.58 6.67
CA MET A 177 -6.80 7.64 7.71
C MET A 177 -8.18 7.82 7.13
N VAL A 178 -8.31 8.72 6.15
CA VAL A 178 -9.56 8.93 5.40
C VAL A 178 -9.87 7.69 4.59
N TYR A 179 -8.90 7.17 3.84
CA TYR A 179 -9.08 6.03 2.95
C TYR A 179 -9.51 4.76 3.68
N CYS A 180 -8.80 4.35 4.72
CA CYS A 180 -9.16 3.14 5.45
C CYS A 180 -10.51 3.28 6.19
N SER A 181 -10.83 4.46 6.71
CA SER A 181 -12.13 4.73 7.33
C SER A 181 -13.26 4.68 6.30
N PHE A 182 -13.03 5.25 5.11
CA PHE A 182 -13.95 5.18 3.98
C PHE A 182 -14.22 3.73 3.55
N LEU A 183 -13.19 2.89 3.42
CA LEU A 183 -13.36 1.47 3.09
C LEU A 183 -14.15 0.73 4.18
N LEU A 184 -13.82 0.96 5.45
CA LEU A 184 -14.53 0.35 6.58
C LEU A 184 -16.01 0.76 6.58
N ASN A 185 -16.30 2.05 6.42
CA ASN A 185 -17.66 2.56 6.40
C ASN A 185 -18.48 1.95 5.25
N ARG A 186 -17.88 1.83 4.06
CA ARG A 186 -18.54 1.14 2.93
C ARG A 186 -18.83 -0.32 3.23
N PHE A 187 -17.88 -1.02 3.84
CA PHE A 187 -18.05 -2.43 4.19
C PHE A 187 -19.23 -2.62 5.15
N VAL A 188 -19.29 -1.79 6.21
CA VAL A 188 -20.37 -1.81 7.20
C VAL A 188 -21.69 -1.37 6.57
N PHE A 189 -21.71 -0.29 5.79
CA PHE A 189 -22.93 0.22 5.16
C PHE A 189 -23.54 -0.76 4.17
N ARG A 190 -22.71 -1.58 3.52
CA ARG A 190 -23.21 -2.68 2.69
C ARG A 190 -23.89 -3.73 3.56
N GLY A 191 -23.44 -3.98 4.79
CA GLY A 191 -24.02 -4.97 5.72
C GLY A 191 -22.97 -5.92 6.28
N GLY A 192 -21.70 -5.62 6.08
CA GLY A 192 -20.58 -6.37 6.65
C GLY A 192 -20.53 -6.21 8.16
N ARG A 193 -20.16 -7.28 8.87
CA ARG A 193 -20.02 -7.28 10.33
C ARG A 193 -18.58 -7.03 10.73
N ILE A 194 -18.38 -6.32 11.83
CA ILE A 194 -17.04 -6.11 12.40
C ILE A 194 -16.99 -6.68 13.82
N LEU A 195 -15.84 -7.22 14.18
CA LEU A 195 -15.60 -7.76 15.51
C LEU A 195 -14.20 -7.34 15.98
N ARG A 196 -14.15 -6.57 17.06
CA ARG A 196 -12.89 -6.22 17.72
C ARG A 196 -12.44 -7.36 18.60
N ARG A 197 -11.37 -8.04 18.21
CA ARG A 197 -10.81 -9.19 18.93
C ARG A 197 -9.36 -9.43 18.53
N GLU A 198 -8.55 -9.80 19.51
CA GLU A 198 -7.21 -10.34 19.29
C GLU A 198 -7.26 -11.87 19.26
N ILE A 199 -6.48 -12.46 18.37
CA ILE A 199 -6.32 -13.91 18.18
C ILE A 199 -4.83 -14.21 18.03
N ARG A 200 -4.40 -15.45 18.29
CA ARG A 200 -2.99 -15.86 18.19
C ARG A 200 -2.71 -16.76 16.99
N ASP A 201 -3.73 -17.45 16.49
CA ASP A 201 -3.65 -18.28 15.28
C ASP A 201 -4.95 -18.14 14.45
N PRO A 202 -4.87 -18.07 13.10
CA PRO A 202 -6.07 -18.00 12.25
C PRO A 202 -7.03 -19.18 12.46
N LYS A 203 -6.54 -20.34 12.93
CA LYS A 203 -7.35 -21.53 13.19
C LYS A 203 -8.33 -21.35 14.36
N GLU A 204 -8.05 -20.47 15.31
CA GLU A 204 -8.95 -20.16 16.43
C GLU A 204 -10.33 -19.71 15.95
N VAL A 205 -10.36 -19.01 14.82
CA VAL A 205 -11.57 -18.44 14.24
C VAL A 205 -12.60 -19.52 13.89
N PHE A 206 -12.16 -20.71 13.47
CA PHE A 206 -13.09 -21.80 13.13
C PHE A 206 -13.85 -22.38 14.33
N GLU A 207 -13.35 -22.14 15.55
CA GLU A 207 -14.00 -22.60 16.78
C GLU A 207 -14.90 -21.55 17.44
N MET A 208 -14.88 -20.31 16.95
CA MET A 208 -15.73 -19.25 17.46
C MET A 208 -17.21 -19.52 17.13
N ARG A 209 -18.08 -19.40 18.14
CA ARG A 209 -19.52 -19.69 18.03
C ARG A 209 -20.38 -18.42 17.95
N ASP A 210 -19.82 -17.27 18.28
CA ASP A 210 -20.49 -15.96 18.30
C ASP A 210 -20.43 -15.23 16.94
N LEU A 211 -19.93 -15.89 15.90
CA LEU A 211 -19.82 -15.33 14.54
C LEU A 211 -21.12 -15.43 13.73
N GLY A 212 -22.19 -16.01 14.28
CA GLY A 212 -23.52 -16.07 13.63
C GLY A 212 -23.69 -17.19 12.60
N GLY A 213 -22.69 -18.05 12.44
CA GLY A 213 -22.77 -19.23 11.58
C GLY A 213 -21.44 -20.00 11.56
N PRO A 214 -21.40 -21.17 10.90
CA PRO A 214 -20.17 -21.94 10.76
C PRO A 214 -19.17 -21.20 9.86
N VAL A 215 -17.92 -21.12 10.29
CA VAL A 215 -16.83 -20.54 9.48
C VAL A 215 -16.37 -21.57 8.47
N LYS A 216 -16.45 -21.23 7.18
CA LYS A 216 -15.95 -22.07 6.08
C LYS A 216 -14.56 -21.65 5.63
N MET A 217 -14.29 -20.36 5.71
CA MET A 217 -13.04 -19.80 5.21
C MET A 217 -12.59 -18.61 6.03
N VAL A 218 -11.28 -18.48 6.14
CA VAL A 218 -10.59 -17.36 6.79
C VAL A 218 -9.65 -16.72 5.79
N ILE A 219 -9.72 -15.39 5.65
CA ILE A 219 -8.75 -14.61 4.89
C ILE A 219 -7.73 -14.05 5.88
N ASN A 220 -6.49 -14.51 5.83
CA ASN A 220 -5.41 -14.06 6.68
C ASN A 220 -4.72 -12.84 6.05
N ALA A 221 -5.21 -11.64 6.38
CA ALA A 221 -4.63 -10.34 6.03
C ALA A 221 -3.98 -9.66 7.26
N SER A 222 -3.35 -10.45 8.14
CA SER A 222 -2.75 -10.01 9.41
C SER A 222 -1.48 -9.16 9.26
N GLY A 223 -0.93 -9.05 8.05
CA GLY A 223 0.36 -8.41 7.79
C GLY A 223 1.55 -9.35 7.99
N THR A 224 1.70 -9.96 9.17
CA THR A 224 2.86 -10.80 9.54
C THR A 224 2.61 -12.31 9.49
N GLY A 225 1.38 -12.73 9.21
CA GLY A 225 1.09 -14.14 8.94
C GLY A 225 1.01 -15.07 10.14
N PHE A 226 0.96 -14.55 11.38
CA PHE A 226 0.92 -15.33 12.62
C PHE A 226 2.13 -16.26 12.83
N GLY A 227 3.33 -15.68 12.80
CA GLY A 227 4.57 -16.42 13.07
C GLY A 227 5.10 -17.20 11.86
N ASP A 228 4.77 -16.77 10.64
CA ASP A 228 5.43 -17.26 9.43
C ASP A 228 6.94 -16.99 9.56
N PRO A 229 7.81 -18.03 9.54
CA PRO A 229 9.25 -17.86 9.71
C PRO A 229 9.92 -17.09 8.56
N LYS A 230 9.23 -16.93 7.42
CA LYS A 230 9.70 -16.07 6.32
C LYS A 230 9.29 -14.61 6.50
N SER A 231 8.38 -14.32 7.43
CA SER A 231 7.95 -12.94 7.71
C SER A 231 9.00 -12.23 8.56
N PHE A 232 9.28 -10.99 8.20
CA PHE A 232 10.17 -10.11 8.94
C PHE A 232 9.65 -8.67 8.87
N ILE A 233 10.25 -7.76 9.64
CA ILE A 233 9.87 -6.35 9.63
C ILE A 233 10.91 -5.51 8.93
N ILE A 234 10.45 -4.40 8.34
CA ILE A 234 11.33 -3.34 7.84
C ILE A 234 10.88 -2.05 8.51
N ARG A 235 11.66 -1.58 9.49
CA ARG A 235 11.42 -0.28 10.12
C ARG A 235 11.57 0.83 9.10
N GLY A 236 10.66 1.79 9.16
CA GLY A 236 10.70 3.01 8.39
C GLY A 236 10.37 4.18 9.28
N GLN A 237 11.31 5.12 9.34
CA GLN A 237 11.07 6.42 9.91
C GLN A 237 10.75 7.42 8.79
N THR A 238 9.73 8.25 9.03
CA THR A 238 9.33 9.38 8.20
C THR A 238 8.95 10.56 9.09
N CYS A 239 8.72 11.71 8.49
CA CYS A 239 8.30 12.93 9.17
C CYS A 239 7.03 13.46 8.51
N LEU A 240 6.00 13.73 9.30
CA LEU A 240 4.82 14.45 8.86
C LEU A 240 5.06 15.95 8.99
N VAL A 241 4.86 16.70 7.91
CA VAL A 241 4.98 18.17 7.87
C VAL A 241 3.67 18.82 7.47
N ALA A 242 3.50 20.09 7.88
CA ALA A 242 2.33 20.90 7.54
C ALA A 242 2.36 21.38 6.07
N ASN A 243 3.56 21.52 5.52
CA ASN A 243 3.79 21.95 4.14
C ASN A 243 3.12 20.99 3.16
N LEU A 244 2.54 21.57 2.10
CA LEU A 244 1.88 20.80 1.05
C LEU A 244 2.84 20.60 -0.12
N CYS A 245 2.72 19.45 -0.77
CA CYS A 245 3.42 19.12 -1.99
C CYS A 245 2.36 18.81 -3.06
N ASP A 246 2.60 19.22 -4.30
CA ASP A 246 1.71 19.07 -5.44
C ASP A 246 1.93 17.76 -6.21
N ALA A 247 3.06 17.10 -5.98
CA ALA A 247 3.45 15.82 -6.55
C ALA A 247 3.92 14.84 -5.47
N THR A 248 3.98 13.56 -5.82
CA THR A 248 4.85 12.64 -5.07
C THR A 248 6.23 12.69 -5.69
N VAL A 249 7.25 13.01 -4.92
CA VAL A 249 8.62 13.14 -5.43
C VAL A 249 9.48 12.09 -4.75
N THR A 250 10.32 11.39 -5.49
CA THR A 250 11.29 10.43 -4.93
C THR A 250 12.65 10.69 -5.56
N ARG A 251 13.70 10.78 -4.74
CA ARG A 251 15.09 10.76 -5.17
C ARG A 251 15.79 9.54 -4.60
N GLN A 252 16.41 8.75 -5.47
CA GLN A 252 17.28 7.64 -5.11
C GLN A 252 18.74 8.08 -5.26
N TYR A 253 19.47 8.09 -4.15
CA TYR A 253 20.88 8.48 -4.10
C TYR A 253 21.78 7.33 -4.52
N ALA A 254 22.98 7.65 -5.01
CA ALA A 254 23.95 6.64 -5.44
C ALA A 254 24.45 5.74 -4.29
N ASP A 255 24.33 6.19 -3.04
CA ASP A 255 24.66 5.40 -1.84
C ASP A 255 23.57 4.41 -1.42
N GLY A 256 22.47 4.33 -2.17
CA GLY A 256 21.32 3.47 -1.91
C GLY A 256 20.31 4.03 -0.90
N THR A 257 20.55 5.22 -0.35
CA THR A 257 19.55 5.94 0.43
C THR A 257 18.54 6.65 -0.48
N TRP A 258 17.46 7.16 0.10
CA TRP A 258 16.47 7.92 -0.65
C TRP A 258 15.86 9.04 0.19
N THR A 259 15.27 10.00 -0.51
CA THR A 259 14.31 10.94 0.06
C THR A 259 13.04 10.95 -0.80
N PHE A 260 11.88 11.11 -0.18
CA PHE A 260 10.62 11.19 -0.89
C PHE A 260 9.58 12.05 -0.17
N SER A 261 8.61 12.55 -0.92
CA SER A 261 7.37 13.12 -0.40
C SER A 261 6.14 12.32 -0.82
N VAL A 262 5.16 12.27 0.09
CA VAL A 262 3.81 11.81 -0.20
C VAL A 262 2.80 12.80 0.38
N PRO A 263 2.18 13.67 -0.44
CA PRO A 263 1.13 14.56 0.05
C PRO A 263 -0.10 13.73 0.39
N ARG A 264 -0.56 13.77 1.64
CA ARG A 264 -1.75 13.03 2.06
C ARG A 264 -3.03 13.69 1.57
N ASN A 265 -3.02 15.01 1.36
CA ASN A 265 -4.23 15.81 1.12
C ASN A 265 -5.26 15.64 2.25
N PHE A 266 -6.45 16.23 2.11
CA PHE A 266 -7.54 16.12 3.10
C PHE A 266 -7.07 16.48 4.52
N GLU A 267 -6.39 17.63 4.64
CA GLU A 267 -5.77 18.12 5.90
C GLU A 267 -4.80 17.12 6.54
N GLY A 268 -4.25 16.21 5.75
CA GLY A 268 -3.35 15.14 6.21
C GLY A 268 -1.87 15.52 6.24
N GLY A 269 -1.51 16.73 5.77
CA GLY A 269 -0.12 17.17 5.59
C GLY A 269 0.64 16.40 4.50
N THR A 270 1.96 16.49 4.53
CA THR A 270 2.87 15.76 3.62
C THR A 270 3.80 14.88 4.43
N ILE A 271 3.97 13.62 4.02
CA ILE A 271 5.00 12.75 4.57
C ILE A 271 6.30 12.99 3.82
N ILE A 272 7.37 13.34 4.55
CA ILE A 272 8.74 13.32 4.05
C ILE A 272 9.41 12.07 4.62
N GLY A 273 9.88 11.19 3.74
CA GLY A 273 10.52 9.95 4.11
C GLY A 273 11.81 9.71 3.34
N GLY A 274 12.52 8.64 3.62
CA GLY A 274 12.31 7.77 4.77
C GLY A 274 13.42 6.75 4.89
N THR A 275 13.37 5.91 5.92
CA THR A 275 14.36 4.83 6.09
C THR A 275 13.82 3.46 5.70
N LYS A 276 14.74 2.54 5.41
CA LYS A 276 14.51 1.11 5.18
C LYS A 276 15.51 0.31 6.01
N GLU A 277 15.05 -0.19 7.14
CA GLU A 277 15.88 -0.85 8.14
C GLU A 277 15.30 -2.24 8.43
N PRO A 278 15.73 -3.29 7.68
CA PRO A 278 15.33 -4.67 7.95
C PRO A 278 15.67 -5.10 9.38
N ASP A 279 14.78 -5.86 10.01
CA ASP A 279 14.94 -6.45 11.34
C ASP A 279 15.22 -5.46 12.49
N ASN A 280 15.02 -4.16 12.26
CA ASN A 280 15.14 -3.15 13.31
C ASN A 280 13.84 -3.01 14.11
N TRP A 281 13.87 -3.46 15.36
CA TRP A 281 12.73 -3.39 16.28
C TRP A 281 12.66 -2.11 17.10
N ASP A 282 13.50 -1.11 16.86
CA ASP A 282 13.40 0.17 17.57
C ASP A 282 12.09 0.90 17.22
N SER A 283 11.37 1.35 18.25
CA SER A 283 10.13 2.14 18.09
C SER A 283 10.37 3.65 18.15
N GLU A 284 11.53 4.09 18.64
CA GLU A 284 11.78 5.51 18.89
C GLU A 284 12.29 6.20 17.60
N PRO A 285 11.80 7.41 17.28
CA PRO A 285 12.31 8.17 16.15
C PRO A 285 13.66 8.83 16.46
N SER A 286 14.53 8.92 15.46
CA SER A 286 15.79 9.68 15.52
C SER A 286 15.63 11.10 14.98
N LEU A 287 15.96 12.11 15.79
CA LEU A 287 15.92 13.52 15.37
C LEU A 287 16.92 13.82 14.25
N GLU A 288 18.10 13.22 14.31
CA GLU A 288 19.13 13.34 13.26
C GLU A 288 18.62 12.81 11.91
N VAL A 289 17.94 11.65 11.94
CA VAL A 289 17.31 11.09 10.73
C VAL A 289 16.27 12.04 10.18
N ARG A 290 15.39 12.60 11.03
CA ARG A 290 14.39 13.59 10.60
C ARG A 290 15.05 14.80 9.94
N GLU A 291 16.02 15.42 10.60
CA GLU A 291 16.69 16.62 10.10
C GLU A 291 17.37 16.39 8.76
N ARG A 292 18.05 15.24 8.60
CA ARG A 292 18.62 14.83 7.32
C ARG A 292 17.56 14.65 6.24
N LEU A 293 16.46 13.96 6.53
CA LEU A 293 15.38 13.72 5.57
C LEU A 293 14.74 15.03 5.11
N CYS A 294 14.41 15.93 6.04
CA CYS A 294 13.82 17.23 5.71
C CYS A 294 14.79 18.10 4.88
N ARG A 295 16.06 18.21 5.29
CA ARG A 295 17.07 18.98 4.55
C ARG A 295 17.27 18.45 3.14
N ASN A 296 17.43 17.13 2.99
CA ASN A 296 17.62 16.49 1.69
C ASN A 296 16.39 16.67 0.78
N PHE A 297 15.19 16.58 1.34
CA PHE A 297 13.98 16.76 0.56
C PHE A 297 13.79 18.21 0.11
N VAL A 298 14.01 19.19 1.00
CA VAL A 298 13.96 20.61 0.64
C VAL A 298 14.98 20.94 -0.45
N ALA A 299 16.19 20.37 -0.40
CA ALA A 299 17.16 20.53 -1.47
C ALA A 299 16.70 19.90 -2.80
N THR A 300 15.99 18.77 -2.74
CA THR A 300 15.49 18.05 -3.93
C THR A 300 14.25 18.72 -4.55
N TYR A 301 13.39 19.31 -3.72
CA TYR A 301 12.13 19.92 -4.17
C TYR A 301 11.86 21.22 -3.39
N PRO A 302 12.58 22.32 -3.70
CA PRO A 302 12.57 23.53 -2.88
C PRO A 302 11.20 24.20 -2.71
N SER A 303 10.26 23.96 -3.63
CA SER A 303 8.91 24.52 -3.59
C SER A 303 8.08 24.06 -2.38
N ILE A 304 8.47 23.00 -1.67
CA ILE A 304 7.82 22.59 -0.43
C ILE A 304 8.12 23.54 0.75
N ALA A 305 9.23 24.26 0.70
CA ALA A 305 9.68 25.10 1.81
C ALA A 305 8.74 26.30 2.01
N ASP A 306 8.58 26.71 3.27
CA ASP A 306 7.94 27.99 3.59
C ASP A 306 8.90 29.17 3.36
N GLU A 307 8.45 30.39 3.70
CA GLU A 307 9.24 31.63 3.54
C GLU A 307 10.60 31.60 4.27
N SER A 308 10.77 30.72 5.27
CA SER A 308 12.03 30.54 5.99
C SER A 308 13.00 29.58 5.29
N GLY A 309 12.61 28.97 4.17
CA GLY A 309 13.39 27.95 3.47
C GLY A 309 13.38 26.59 4.18
N SER A 310 12.40 26.33 5.05
CA SER A 310 12.29 25.10 5.85
C SER A 310 10.89 24.50 5.78
N VAL A 311 10.70 23.36 6.46
CA VAL A 311 9.40 22.69 6.62
C VAL A 311 8.97 22.69 8.08
N THR A 312 7.68 22.88 8.33
CA THR A 312 7.09 22.82 9.66
C THR A 312 6.74 21.38 10.03
N VAL A 313 7.54 20.79 10.92
CA VAL A 313 7.36 19.42 11.43
C VAL A 313 6.15 19.34 12.35
N LEU A 314 5.25 18.41 12.06
CA LEU A 314 4.08 18.10 12.90
C LEU A 314 4.32 16.87 13.78
N LYS A 315 4.93 15.82 13.22
CA LYS A 315 5.12 14.55 13.95
C LYS A 315 6.19 13.67 13.30
N ASP A 316 7.04 13.08 14.13
CA ASP A 316 7.88 11.95 13.76
C ASP A 316 7.06 10.66 13.70
N VAL A 317 7.24 9.88 12.63
CA VAL A 317 6.45 8.68 12.36
C VAL A 317 7.36 7.48 12.18
N VAL A 318 7.16 6.45 13.00
CA VAL A 318 7.85 5.15 12.89
C VAL A 318 6.81 4.07 12.64
N GLY A 319 7.04 3.26 11.61
CA GLY A 319 6.22 2.08 11.31
C GLY A 319 7.10 0.88 10.98
N ARG A 320 6.57 -0.33 11.17
CA ARG A 320 7.26 -1.58 10.85
C ARG A 320 6.56 -2.28 9.69
N ARG A 321 7.07 -2.11 8.48
CA ARG A 321 6.48 -2.70 7.27
C ARG A 321 6.55 -4.23 7.38
N PRO A 322 5.44 -4.97 7.21
CA PRO A 322 5.45 -6.42 7.39
C PRO A 322 5.83 -7.08 6.06
N ALA A 323 7.11 -7.43 5.93
CA ALA A 323 7.70 -8.00 4.73
C ALA A 323 7.86 -9.51 4.86
N ARG A 324 8.17 -10.18 3.75
CA ARG A 324 8.36 -11.62 3.72
C ARG A 324 9.40 -12.04 2.69
N HIS A 325 10.30 -12.94 3.06
CA HIS A 325 11.26 -13.51 2.12
C HIS A 325 10.54 -14.28 0.99
N GLY A 326 10.92 -14.01 -0.25
CA GLY A 326 10.25 -14.55 -1.44
C GLY A 326 8.95 -13.80 -1.82
N GLY A 327 8.68 -12.65 -1.20
CA GLY A 327 7.51 -11.83 -1.48
C GLY A 327 6.25 -12.24 -0.72
N ALA A 328 5.17 -11.49 -0.97
CA ALA A 328 3.89 -11.69 -0.30
C ALA A 328 3.36 -13.13 -0.48
N ARG A 329 2.83 -13.68 0.61
CA ARG A 329 2.13 -14.97 0.60
C ARG A 329 0.69 -14.72 0.18
N LEU A 330 0.34 -15.23 -1.01
CA LEU A 330 -0.94 -15.04 -1.65
C LEU A 330 -1.42 -16.37 -2.24
N GLU A 331 -2.01 -17.21 -1.40
CA GLU A 331 -2.35 -18.60 -1.73
C GLU A 331 -3.44 -19.15 -0.80
N ARG A 332 -4.02 -20.28 -1.18
CA ARG A 332 -5.02 -21.02 -0.40
C ARG A 332 -4.39 -22.23 0.28
N GLU A 333 -4.70 -22.45 1.56
CA GLU A 333 -4.27 -23.58 2.37
C GLU A 333 -5.49 -24.25 3.02
N GLU A 334 -5.67 -25.56 2.83
CA GLU A 334 -6.65 -26.34 3.60
C GLU A 334 -6.01 -26.77 4.93
N VAL A 335 -6.48 -26.21 6.03
CA VAL A 335 -5.88 -26.44 7.36
C VAL A 335 -6.51 -27.60 8.11
N ALA A 336 -7.69 -28.04 7.68
CA ALA A 336 -8.42 -29.22 8.13
C ALA A 336 -9.59 -29.49 7.16
N PRO A 337 -10.21 -30.68 7.19
CA PRO A 337 -11.33 -31.01 6.29
C PRO A 337 -12.44 -29.95 6.30
N GLY A 338 -12.63 -29.28 5.15
CA GLY A 338 -13.65 -28.24 4.99
C GLY A 338 -13.36 -26.91 5.70
N LYS A 339 -12.12 -26.69 6.16
CA LYS A 339 -11.62 -25.44 6.77
C LYS A 339 -10.46 -24.90 5.96
N THR A 340 -10.65 -23.75 5.32
CA THR A 340 -9.67 -23.16 4.40
C THR A 340 -9.18 -21.80 4.90
N VAL A 341 -7.87 -21.55 4.80
CA VAL A 341 -7.27 -20.24 4.99
C VAL A 341 -6.74 -19.72 3.64
N VAL A 342 -7.10 -18.50 3.27
CA VAL A 342 -6.50 -17.78 2.14
C VAL A 342 -5.56 -16.73 2.72
N HIS A 343 -4.28 -16.84 2.42
CA HIS A 343 -3.25 -15.94 2.91
C HIS A 343 -3.11 -14.72 2.00
N ALA A 344 -2.97 -13.53 2.57
CA ALA A 344 -2.76 -12.26 1.86
C ALA A 344 -1.93 -11.30 2.74
N TYR A 345 -0.66 -11.65 2.96
CA TYR A 345 0.22 -10.90 3.88
C TYR A 345 1.69 -10.88 3.41
N GLY A 346 2.54 -10.11 4.10
CA GLY A 346 3.96 -10.00 3.75
C GLY A 346 4.27 -9.04 2.59
N LEU A 347 3.46 -7.98 2.40
CA LEU A 347 3.58 -7.05 1.27
C LEU A 347 4.63 -5.94 1.47
N GLY A 348 5.30 -5.92 2.63
CA GLY A 348 6.32 -4.93 2.95
C GLY A 348 5.78 -3.49 2.83
N GLY A 349 6.52 -2.64 2.12
CA GLY A 349 6.14 -1.24 1.88
C GLY A 349 5.05 -1.02 0.83
N ARG A 350 4.59 -2.08 0.16
CA ARG A 350 3.76 -2.01 -1.05
C ARG A 350 2.27 -2.26 -0.79
N GLY A 351 1.84 -2.28 0.48
CA GLY A 351 0.50 -2.69 0.86
C GLY A 351 -0.63 -1.89 0.19
N TYR A 352 -0.47 -0.58 0.05
CA TYR A 352 -1.48 0.28 -0.58
C TYR A 352 -1.52 0.10 -2.10
N GLU A 353 -0.37 0.15 -2.76
CA GLU A 353 -0.27 0.05 -4.22
C GLU A 353 -0.60 -1.35 -4.76
N LEU A 354 -0.59 -2.39 -3.93
CA LEU A 354 -1.01 -3.74 -4.32
C LEU A 354 -2.41 -4.12 -3.82
N SER A 355 -3.07 -3.24 -3.05
CA SER A 355 -4.22 -3.60 -2.21
C SER A 355 -5.40 -4.23 -2.95
N TRP A 356 -5.84 -3.62 -4.05
CA TRP A 356 -7.01 -4.10 -4.79
C TRP A 356 -6.68 -5.26 -5.72
N GLY A 357 -5.50 -5.29 -6.33
CA GLY A 357 -5.06 -6.47 -7.09
C GLY A 357 -4.96 -7.71 -6.20
N VAL A 358 -4.48 -7.54 -4.96
CA VAL A 358 -4.47 -8.61 -3.96
C VAL A 358 -5.89 -9.02 -3.58
N ALA A 359 -6.79 -8.07 -3.38
CA ALA A 359 -8.19 -8.35 -3.08
C ALA A 359 -8.89 -9.14 -4.20
N GLU A 360 -8.63 -8.79 -5.47
CA GLU A 360 -9.15 -9.51 -6.65
C GLU A 360 -8.60 -10.95 -6.71
N THR A 361 -7.30 -11.14 -6.42
CA THR A 361 -6.70 -12.47 -6.35
C THR A 361 -7.31 -13.30 -5.22
N VAL A 362 -7.52 -12.70 -4.04
CA VAL A 362 -8.19 -13.35 -2.92
C VAL A 362 -9.60 -13.78 -3.31
N ALA A 363 -10.38 -12.90 -3.96
CA ALA A 363 -11.72 -13.24 -4.41
C ALA A 363 -11.73 -14.42 -5.41
N SER A 364 -10.75 -14.49 -6.33
CA SER A 364 -10.58 -15.66 -7.21
C SER A 364 -10.35 -16.95 -6.42
N LEU A 365 -9.42 -16.94 -5.46
CA LEU A 365 -9.11 -18.10 -4.62
C LEU A 365 -10.31 -18.57 -3.78
N VAL A 366 -11.17 -17.64 -3.35
CA VAL A 366 -12.44 -17.94 -2.68
C VAL A 366 -13.46 -18.56 -3.64
N ALA A 367 -13.59 -18.00 -4.85
CA ALA A 367 -14.52 -18.51 -5.87
C ALA A 367 -14.15 -19.93 -6.33
N GLU A 368 -12.85 -20.21 -6.51
CA GLU A 368 -12.32 -21.53 -6.83
C GLU A 368 -12.57 -22.58 -5.74
N ALA A 369 -12.89 -22.16 -4.51
CA ALA A 369 -13.31 -23.06 -3.43
C ALA A 369 -14.84 -23.32 -3.43
N GLY A 370 -15.58 -22.71 -4.36
CA GLY A 370 -17.04 -22.89 -4.51
C GLY A 370 -17.88 -22.10 -3.50
N LEU A 371 -17.31 -21.10 -2.81
CA LEU A 371 -18.03 -20.30 -1.81
C LEU A 371 -18.64 -19.01 -2.37
N THR A 372 -18.18 -18.54 -3.53
CA THR A 372 -18.70 -17.36 -4.24
C THR A 372 -18.77 -17.62 -5.74
N LYS A 373 -19.65 -16.91 -6.47
CA LYS A 373 -19.67 -16.96 -7.94
C LYS A 373 -18.39 -16.32 -8.48
N ALA A 374 -17.76 -16.93 -9.49
CA ALA A 374 -16.67 -16.30 -10.22
C ALA A 374 -17.19 -15.11 -11.05
N ARG A 375 -16.39 -14.05 -11.20
CA ARG A 375 -16.67 -13.00 -12.19
C ARG A 375 -16.56 -13.64 -13.58
N ILE A 376 -17.64 -13.61 -14.36
CA ILE A 376 -17.62 -13.94 -15.80
C ILE A 376 -17.11 -12.72 -16.56
#